data_AF-A0A1V9W583-F1
#
_entry.id   AF-A0A1V9W583-F1
#
_cell.length_a   1.000
_cell.length_b   1.000
_cell.length_c   1.000
_cell.angle_alpha   90.00
_cell.angle_beta   90.00
_cell.angle_gamma   90.00
#
_symmetry.space_group_name_H-M   'P 1'
#
loop_
_entity.id
_entity.type
_entity.pdbx_description
1 polymer ?
#
loop_
_entity_poly.entity_id
_entity_poly.type
_entity_poly.pdbx_seq_one_letter_code
_entity_poly.pdbx_strand_id
1 'polypeptide(L)'
;MNNDFGGCVLNAALGLTGESGEVADIVKKAIFHGHRFEPAHCPGEEDGNTHKLALELGDIMYYISIMAHEMGYTLEDIAQMNIAKLATRYPDGFSREASQKRVDVK
;
A
#
# COMPACT_ATOMS: atom_id res chain seq x y z
N MET A 1 -3.45 19.28 19.15
CA MET A 1 -3.66 18.92 17.74
C MET A 1 -5.14 18.59 17.59
N ASN A 2 -5.82 19.13 16.58
CA ASN A 2 -7.26 18.90 16.42
C ASN A 2 -7.51 17.41 16.21
N ASN A 3 -8.14 16.79 17.21
CA ASN A 3 -8.55 15.38 17.21
C ASN A 3 -9.86 15.19 16.44
N ASP A 4 -10.13 16.05 15.46
CA ASP A 4 -11.28 15.93 14.59
C ASP A 4 -10.96 14.99 13.44
N PHE A 5 -12.02 14.45 12.82
CA PHE A 5 -11.91 13.52 11.70
C PHE A 5 -10.98 14.05 10.58
N GLY A 6 -11.03 15.36 10.31
CA GLY A 6 -10.19 15.99 9.29
C GLY A 6 -8.70 15.93 9.62
N GLY A 7 -8.33 16.17 10.88
CA GLY A 7 -6.96 16.06 11.37
C GLY A 7 -6.42 14.64 11.26
N CYS A 8 -7.21 13.62 11.64
CA CYS A 8 -6.79 12.23 11.56
C CYS A 8 -6.62 11.77 10.11
N VAL A 9 -7.56 12.11 9.22
CA VAL A 9 -7.47 11.78 7.78
C VAL A 9 -6.28 12.48 7.13
N LEU A 10 -6.02 13.75 7.46
CA LEU A 10 -4.85 14.48 6.96
C LEU A 10 -3.55 13.81 7.40
N ASN A 11 -3.44 13.46 8.68
CA ASN A 11 -2.26 12.78 9.22
C ASN A 11 -2.01 11.44 8.49
N ALA A 12 -3.06 10.63 8.34
CA ALA A 12 -2.94 9.35 7.65
C ALA A 12 -2.61 9.51 6.16
N ALA A 13 -3.18 10.50 5.47
CA ALA A 13 -2.89 10.75 4.05
C ALA A 13 -1.42 11.19 3.82
N LEU A 14 -0.90 12.05 4.70
CA LEU A 14 0.51 12.47 4.64
C LEU A 14 1.44 11.31 4.98
N GLY A 15 1.12 10.52 6.00
CA GLY A 15 1.84 9.30 6.37
C GLY A 15 1.93 8.32 5.20
N LEU A 16 0.80 7.94 4.60
CA LEU A 16 0.74 7.07 3.42
C LEU A 16 1.66 7.53 2.29
N THR A 17 1.69 8.84 2.04
CA THR A 17 2.52 9.43 0.98
C THR A 17 4.00 9.36 1.32
N GLY A 18 4.36 9.61 2.59
CA GLY A 18 5.73 9.50 3.10
C GLY A 18 6.28 8.09 2.91
N GLU A 19 5.60 7.09 3.48
CA GLU A 19 6.07 5.70 3.45
C GLU A 19 6.08 5.13 2.02
N SER A 20 5.11 5.51 1.18
CA SER A 20 5.15 5.16 -0.25
C SER A 20 6.36 5.75 -0.97
N GLY A 21 6.85 6.92 -0.54
CA GLY A 21 8.07 7.54 -1.03
C GLY A 21 9.32 6.77 -0.63
N GLU A 22 9.36 6.24 0.60
CA GLU A 22 10.45 5.41 1.10
C GLU A 22 10.54 4.08 0.33
N VAL A 23 9.39 3.41 0.13
CA VAL A 23 9.27 2.25 -0.77
C VAL A 23 9.85 2.56 -2.14
N ALA A 24 9.46 3.68 -2.74
CA ALA A 24 9.92 4.07 -4.07
C ALA A 24 11.44 4.32 -4.10
N ASP A 25 12.01 4.91 -3.04
CA ASP A 25 13.44 5.17 -2.95
C ASP A 25 14.26 3.87 -2.83
N ILE A 26 13.81 2.90 -2.03
CA ILE A 26 14.43 1.58 -1.92
C ILE A 26 14.43 0.88 -3.28
N VAL A 27 13.26 0.82 -3.94
CA VAL A 27 13.12 0.19 -5.27
C VAL A 27 14.00 0.90 -6.31
N LYS A 28 14.03 2.23 -6.30
CA LYS A 28 14.87 3.03 -7.21
C LYS A 28 16.35 2.73 -7.00
N LYS A 29 16.82 2.66 -5.75
CA LYS A 29 18.22 2.31 -5.43
C LYS A 29 18.57 0.89 -5.89
N ALA A 30 17.68 -0.07 -5.66
CA ALA A 30 17.87 -1.46 -6.06
C ALA A 30 17.97 -1.62 -7.59
N ILE A 31 17.10 -0.93 -8.35
CA ILE A 31 17.01 -1.05 -9.81
C ILE A 31 18.02 -0.15 -10.55
N PHE A 32 18.15 1.11 -10.17
CA PHE A 32 18.87 2.13 -10.97
C PHE A 32 20.24 2.51 -10.41
N HIS A 33 20.51 2.28 -9.12
CA HIS A 33 21.78 2.65 -8.50
C HIS A 33 22.69 1.43 -8.21
N GLY A 34 22.35 0.26 -8.74
CA GLY A 34 23.20 -0.93 -8.67
C GLY A 34 23.18 -1.69 -7.34
N HIS A 35 22.30 -1.33 -6.39
CA HIS A 35 22.24 -1.98 -5.08
C HIS A 35 21.67 -3.41 -5.11
N ARG A 36 21.00 -3.83 -6.19
CA ARG A 36 20.23 -5.09 -6.32
C ARG A 36 19.22 -5.27 -5.18
N PHE A 37 18.26 -6.18 -5.34
CA PHE A 37 17.47 -6.62 -4.19
C PHE A 37 18.28 -7.66 -3.42
N GLU A 38 18.43 -7.42 -2.13
CA GLU A 38 18.99 -8.42 -1.22
C GLU A 38 17.94 -9.52 -0.97
N PRO A 39 18.33 -10.72 -0.53
CA PRO A 39 17.35 -11.74 -0.19
C PRO A 39 16.51 -11.25 0.99
N ALA A 40 15.18 -11.23 0.89
CA ALA A 40 14.35 -11.46 2.07
C ALA A 40 13.22 -12.41 1.69
N HIS A 41 13.35 -13.65 2.17
CA HIS A 41 12.33 -14.69 2.05
C HIS A 41 12.16 -15.49 3.36
N CYS A 42 13.02 -15.28 4.36
CA CYS A 42 13.00 -16.02 5.61
C CYS A 42 12.52 -15.11 6.76
N PRO A 43 11.39 -15.40 7.42
CA PRO A 43 11.00 -14.73 8.65
C PRO A 43 12.11 -14.88 9.71
N GLY A 44 12.55 -13.76 10.30
CA GLY A 44 13.59 -13.72 11.34
C GLY A 44 14.96 -13.18 10.90
N GLU A 45 15.14 -12.87 9.63
CA GLU A 45 16.30 -12.13 9.13
C GLU A 45 15.92 -10.64 8.99
N GLU A 46 16.56 -9.79 9.78
CA GLU A 46 16.23 -8.35 9.94
C GLU A 46 17.24 -7.43 9.24
N ASP A 47 17.88 -7.93 8.19
CA ASP A 47 18.91 -7.22 7.46
C ASP A 47 18.54 -6.96 5.99
N GLY A 48 19.21 -5.99 5.40
CA GLY A 48 19.14 -5.72 3.96
C GLY A 48 17.96 -4.89 3.49
N ASN A 49 17.98 -4.58 2.19
CA ASN A 49 17.02 -3.63 1.60
C ASN A 49 15.59 -4.18 1.44
N THR A 50 15.42 -5.50 1.41
CA THR A 50 14.12 -6.16 1.33
C THR A 50 13.43 -6.27 2.69
N HIS A 51 14.17 -6.42 3.80
CA HIS A 51 13.60 -6.26 5.14
C HIS A 51 13.13 -4.82 5.36
N LYS A 52 13.94 -3.83 5.00
CA LYS A 52 13.54 -2.41 5.04
C LYS A 52 12.27 -2.16 4.24
N LEU A 53 12.20 -2.69 3.01
CA LEU A 53 10.99 -2.61 2.19
C LEU A 53 9.76 -3.20 2.91
N ALA A 54 9.92 -4.30 3.66
CA ALA A 54 8.84 -4.89 4.43
C ALA A 54 8.39 -4.01 5.61
N LEU A 55 9.32 -3.29 6.27
CA LEU A 55 8.99 -2.32 7.31
C LEU A 55 8.16 -1.15 6.74
N GLU A 56 8.59 -0.56 5.61
CA GLU A 56 7.84 0.52 4.96
C GLU A 56 6.42 0.08 4.53
N LEU A 57 6.28 -1.17 4.04
CA LEU A 57 4.98 -1.75 3.74
C LEU A 57 4.12 -1.91 5.01
N GLY A 58 4.73 -2.22 6.15
CA GLY A 58 4.09 -2.26 7.46
C GLY A 58 3.57 -0.88 7.88
N ASP A 59 4.36 0.17 7.69
CA ASP A 59 3.98 1.54 8.03
C ASP A 59 2.86 2.06 7.10
N ILE A 60 2.87 1.67 5.81
CA ILE A 60 1.73 1.89 4.92
C ILE A 60 0.47 1.22 5.47
N MET A 61 0.56 -0.05 5.87
CA MET A 61 -0.59 -0.78 6.45
C MET A 61 -1.09 -0.11 7.74
N TYR A 62 -0.19 0.42 8.56
CA TYR A 62 -0.55 1.20 9.75
C TYR A 62 -1.39 2.43 9.40
N TYR A 63 -0.96 3.26 8.44
CA TYR A 63 -1.75 4.42 8.05
C TYR A 63 -3.06 4.07 7.34
N ILE A 64 -3.10 2.99 6.53
CA ILE A 64 -4.37 2.47 5.99
C ILE A 64 -5.32 2.10 7.14
N SER A 65 -4.82 1.41 8.17
CA SER A 65 -5.64 0.99 9.31
C SER A 65 -6.18 2.16 10.11
N ILE A 66 -5.38 3.22 10.33
CA ILE A 66 -5.85 4.45 10.98
C ILE A 66 -6.96 5.06 10.16
N MET A 67 -6.72 5.29 8.86
CA MET A 67 -7.70 5.95 8.00
C MET A 67 -9.01 5.14 7.90
N ALA A 68 -8.91 3.82 7.79
CA ALA A 68 -10.06 2.92 7.80
C ALA A 68 -10.87 3.07 9.09
N HIS A 69 -10.20 2.99 10.24
CA HIS A 69 -10.83 3.13 11.56
C HIS A 69 -11.58 4.46 11.70
N GLU A 70 -10.94 5.57 11.31
CA GLU A 70 -11.55 6.90 11.36
C GLU A 70 -12.78 7.02 10.46
N MET A 71 -12.80 6.29 9.34
CA MET A 71 -13.94 6.22 8.43
C MET A 71 -15.02 5.22 8.88
N GLY A 72 -14.84 4.54 10.01
CA GLY A 72 -15.76 3.53 10.52
C GLY A 72 -15.66 2.17 9.84
N TYR A 73 -14.55 1.89 9.16
CA TYR A 73 -14.26 0.62 8.52
C TYR A 73 -13.18 -0.16 9.28
N THR A 74 -13.22 -1.48 9.18
CA THR A 74 -12.10 -2.33 9.51
C THR A 74 -11.13 -2.41 8.34
N LEU A 75 -9.89 -2.83 8.61
CA LEU A 75 -8.94 -3.13 7.54
C LEU A 75 -9.42 -4.28 6.63
N GLU A 76 -10.18 -5.23 7.19
CA GLU A 76 -10.82 -6.30 6.42
C GLU A 76 -11.87 -5.74 5.45
N ASP A 77 -12.70 -4.80 5.88
CA ASP A 77 -13.70 -4.15 5.00
C ASP A 77 -13.02 -3.49 3.79
N ILE A 78 -11.93 -2.74 4.03
CA ILE A 78 -11.15 -2.11 2.95
C ILE A 78 -10.60 -3.16 1.97
N ALA A 79 -10.08 -4.28 2.48
CA ALA A 79 -9.57 -5.37 1.66
C ALA A 79 -10.69 -6.03 0.83
N GLN A 80 -11.83 -6.36 1.45
CA GLN A 80 -12.98 -6.97 0.78
C GLN A 80 -13.58 -6.05 -0.30
N MET A 81 -13.71 -4.75 -0.01
CA MET A 81 -14.15 -3.74 -0.99
C MET A 81 -13.21 -3.68 -2.19
N ASN A 82 -11.89 -3.76 -1.96
CA ASN A 82 -10.92 -3.81 -3.04
C ASN A 82 -11.02 -5.09 -3.86
N ILE A 83 -11.19 -6.25 -3.23
CA ILE A 83 -11.39 -7.54 -3.92
C ILE A 83 -12.64 -7.49 -4.79
N ALA A 84 -13.78 -7.03 -4.27
CA ALA A 84 -15.04 -6.95 -5.02
C ALA A 84 -14.93 -6.00 -6.24
N LYS A 85 -14.27 -4.85 -6.05
CA LYS A 85 -13.96 -3.91 -7.13
C LYS A 85 -13.09 -4.56 -8.22
N LEU A 86 -12.03 -5.26 -7.83
CA LEU A 86 -11.12 -5.93 -8.77
C LEU A 86 -11.80 -7.11 -9.49
N ALA A 87 -12.63 -7.89 -8.80
CA ALA A 87 -13.40 -8.97 -9.41
C ALA A 87 -14.39 -8.45 -10.47
N THR A 88 -15.01 -7.29 -10.21
CA THR A 88 -15.87 -6.62 -11.19
C THR A 88 -15.08 -6.12 -12.39
N ARG A 89 -13.88 -5.58 -12.17
CA ARG A 89 -13.02 -5.04 -13.23
C ARG A 89 -12.36 -6.14 -14.08
N TYR A 90 -12.07 -7.28 -13.47
CA TYR A 90 -11.25 -8.36 -14.02
C TYR A 90 -11.91 -9.73 -13.76
N PRO A 91 -13.09 -10.01 -14.34
CA PRO A 91 -13.83 -11.27 -14.07
C PRO A 91 -13.05 -12.52 -14.49
N ASP A 92 -12.24 -12.42 -15.55
CA ASP A 92 -11.39 -13.50 -16.06
C ASP A 92 -9.91 -13.34 -15.64
N GLY A 93 -9.64 -12.51 -14.62
CA GLY A 93 -8.30 -12.11 -14.22
C GLY A 93 -7.79 -10.86 -14.94
N PHE A 94 -6.61 -10.39 -14.54
CA PHE A 94 -6.06 -9.12 -15.04
C PHE A 94 -5.74 -9.19 -16.53
N SER A 95 -6.23 -8.22 -17.31
CA SER A 95 -5.79 -7.96 -18.68
C SER A 95 -5.54 -6.47 -18.89
N ARG A 96 -4.57 -6.13 -19.75
CA ARG A 96 -4.25 -4.72 -20.09
C ARG A 96 -5.47 -4.01 -20.67
N GLU A 97 -6.24 -4.71 -21.50
CA GLU A 97 -7.44 -4.20 -22.15
C GLU A 97 -8.55 -3.89 -21.13
N ALA A 98 -8.82 -4.79 -20.18
CA ALA A 98 -9.78 -4.56 -19.11
C ALA A 98 -9.32 -3.40 -18.18
N SER A 99 -8.01 -3.28 -17.95
CA SER A 99 -7.43 -2.21 -17.15
C SER A 99 -7.66 -0.82 -17.76
N GLN A 100 -7.62 -0.72 -19.09
CA GLN A 100 -7.91 0.51 -19.81
C GLN A 100 -9.41 0.82 -19.87
N LYS A 101 -10.26 -0.19 -20.05
CA LYS A 101 -11.73 0.00 -20.16
C LYS A 101 -12.41 0.46 -18.85
N ARG A 102 -11.87 0.09 -17.68
CA ARG A 102 -12.39 0.45 -16.33
C ARG A 102 -13.93 0.36 -16.20
N VAL A 103 -14.48 -0.83 -16.48
CA VAL A 103 -15.94 -1.11 -16.47
C VAL A 103 -16.64 -0.88 -15.13
N ASP A 104 -15.88 -0.72 -14.04
CA ASP A 104 -16.35 -0.48 -12.68
C ASP A 104 -16.55 1.00 -12.33
N VAL A 105 -16.13 1.92 -13.20
CA VAL A 105 -16.35 3.37 -13.03
C VAL A 105 -17.54 3.77 -13.89
N LYS A 106 -18.66 4.13 -13.25
CA LYS A 106 -19.82 4.74 -13.92
C LYS A 106 -19.61 6.24 -14.12
#